data_AF-A0A517Q733-F1
#
_entry.id   AF-A0A517Q733-F1
#
_cell.length_a   1.000
_cell.length_b   1.000
_cell.length_c   1.000
_cell.angle_alpha   90.00
_cell.angle_beta   90.00
_cell.angle_gamma   90.00
#
_symmetry.space_group_name_H-M   'P 1'
#
loop_
_entity.id
_entity.type
_entity.pdbx_description
1 polymer ?
#
loop_
_entity_poly.entity_id
_entity_poly.type
_entity_poly.pdbx_seq_one_letter_code
_entity_poly.pdbx_strand_id
1 'polypeptide(L)'
;MSKQPKIASLSAMALAAMLVSGCHHKDYQAQIPYDSVAPLGTISDDIWQKQEENGEASDFVIVESEFVGSTAKLNAAGEDHIKQIAVRMASTPFPVVIQPSSMSVAESSEYKYPIHGNDDLDMHRRNVIVKMLQAMNVQDADERVVVAPAFTPGFEGFEAYRAYINGFRNNYNGRGGSGGFGGFGSGFGGGGGIGFF
;
A
#
# COMPACT_ATOMS: atom_id res chain seq x y z
N MET A 1 48.97 61.72 -73.60
CA MET A 1 48.94 60.44 -74.32
C MET A 1 49.51 59.33 -73.45
N SER A 2 48.71 58.27 -73.26
CA SER A 2 49.11 56.87 -73.05
C SER A 2 50.02 56.49 -71.87
N LYS A 3 49.41 55.95 -70.80
CA LYS A 3 49.98 54.84 -70.01
C LYS A 3 48.90 53.79 -69.74
N GLN A 4 49.13 52.56 -70.19
CA GLN A 4 48.56 51.32 -69.64
C GLN A 4 49.68 50.59 -68.85
N PRO A 5 49.45 49.41 -68.25
CA PRO A 5 48.44 49.01 -67.25
C PRO A 5 49.12 48.28 -66.07
N LYS A 6 48.45 48.01 -64.94
CA LYS A 6 48.76 46.81 -64.12
C LYS A 6 47.51 46.23 -63.48
N ILE A 7 47.18 45.04 -63.98
CA ILE A 7 46.24 44.06 -63.43
C ILE A 7 46.88 43.48 -62.17
N ALA A 8 46.26 43.62 -61.01
CA ALA A 8 46.47 42.76 -59.83
C ALA A 8 45.58 43.25 -58.67
N SER A 9 44.37 42.72 -58.52
CA SER A 9 43.63 42.76 -57.23
C SER A 9 42.29 42.01 -57.29
N LEU A 10 42.23 40.79 -57.84
CA LEU A 10 40.98 40.01 -57.86
C LEU A 10 41.05 38.67 -57.12
N SER A 11 42.22 38.26 -56.63
CA SER A 11 42.38 36.99 -55.92
C SER A 11 42.31 37.09 -54.40
N ALA A 12 42.37 38.28 -53.80
CA ALA A 12 42.42 38.42 -52.34
C ALA A 12 41.03 38.49 -51.65
N MET A 13 39.95 38.84 -52.37
CA MET A 13 38.61 38.94 -51.77
C MET A 13 37.81 37.63 -51.77
N ALA A 14 38.24 36.61 -52.52
CA ALA A 14 37.51 35.34 -52.56
C ALA A 14 37.80 34.43 -51.34
N LEU A 15 38.92 34.64 -50.64
CA LEU A 15 39.31 33.78 -49.51
C LEU A 15 38.69 34.22 -48.17
N ALA A 16 38.32 35.50 -48.03
CA ALA A 16 37.73 36.03 -46.80
C ALA A 16 36.23 35.70 -46.64
N ALA A 17 35.53 35.37 -47.73
CA ALA A 17 34.10 35.06 -47.70
C ALA A 17 33.78 33.62 -47.23
N MET A 18 34.76 32.70 -47.20
CA MET A 18 34.53 31.31 -46.79
C MET A 18 34.68 31.04 -45.29
N LEU A 19 35.17 32.01 -44.50
CA LEU A 19 35.38 31.83 -43.06
C LEU A 19 34.19 32.23 -42.16
N VAL A 20 33.11 32.78 -42.74
CA VAL A 20 31.90 33.19 -41.98
C VAL A 20 30.73 32.22 -42.15
N SER A 21 30.94 31.10 -42.85
CA SER A 21 29.98 29.99 -42.85
C SER A 21 30.17 29.15 -41.58
N GLY A 22 29.97 29.78 -40.43
CA GLY A 22 29.76 29.05 -39.18
C GLY A 22 28.58 28.11 -39.38
N CYS A 23 28.74 26.85 -38.99
CA CYS A 23 27.66 25.89 -38.90
C CYS A 23 26.55 26.50 -38.04
N HIS A 24 25.51 27.04 -38.68
CA HIS A 24 24.24 27.26 -38.02
C HIS A 24 23.70 25.87 -37.73
N HIS A 25 24.04 25.33 -36.56
CA HIS A 25 23.23 24.29 -35.96
C HIS A 25 21.84 24.91 -35.86
N LYS A 26 20.92 24.40 -36.68
CA LYS A 26 19.51 24.60 -36.39
C LYS A 26 19.32 23.92 -35.04
N ASP A 27 19.26 24.72 -33.99
CA ASP A 27 18.69 24.27 -32.74
C ASP A 27 17.25 23.90 -33.09
N TYR A 28 17.04 22.62 -33.40
CA TYR A 28 15.73 22.02 -33.37
C TYR A 28 15.36 22.00 -31.89
N GLN A 29 14.97 23.15 -31.35
CA GLN A 29 14.12 23.19 -30.19
C GLN A 29 12.85 22.49 -30.65
N ALA A 30 12.75 21.19 -30.36
CA ALA A 30 11.49 20.51 -30.40
C ALA A 30 10.57 21.30 -29.47
N GLN A 31 9.70 22.13 -30.05
CA GLN A 31 8.54 22.61 -29.33
C GLN A 31 7.74 21.36 -29.03
N ILE A 32 7.99 20.77 -27.87
CA ILE A 32 7.10 19.77 -27.29
C ILE A 32 5.78 20.51 -27.21
N PRO A 33 4.73 20.06 -27.93
CA PRO A 33 3.43 20.69 -27.85
C PRO A 33 3.07 20.82 -26.37
N TYR A 34 2.67 22.01 -25.94
CA TYR A 34 2.12 22.25 -24.60
C TYR A 34 0.73 21.59 -24.47
N ASP A 35 0.50 20.47 -25.15
CA ASP A 35 -0.58 19.55 -24.83
C ASP A 35 0.01 18.68 -23.72
N SER A 36 -0.19 19.15 -22.49
CA SER A 36 0.39 18.63 -21.27
C SER A 36 0.30 17.11 -21.20
N VAL A 37 1.41 16.42 -21.46
CA VAL A 37 1.54 15.02 -21.05
C VAL A 37 1.38 15.02 -19.53
N ALA A 38 0.35 14.33 -19.05
CA ALA A 38 0.00 14.33 -17.63
C ALA A 38 1.24 13.96 -16.79
N PRO A 39 1.46 14.60 -15.62
CA PRO A 39 2.62 14.31 -14.78
C PRO A 39 2.80 12.81 -14.56
N LEU A 40 4.05 12.34 -14.56
CA LEU A 40 4.35 10.93 -14.29
C LEU A 40 3.70 10.52 -12.97
N GLY A 41 2.97 9.41 -12.98
CA GLY A 41 2.20 8.92 -11.83
C GLY A 41 0.69 9.18 -11.91
N THR A 42 0.21 10.13 -12.72
CA THR A 42 -1.24 10.39 -12.87
C THR A 42 -2.07 9.18 -13.31
N ILE A 43 -1.47 8.23 -14.04
CA ILE A 43 -2.15 6.99 -14.48
C ILE A 43 -2.23 5.96 -13.33
N SER A 44 -1.29 5.99 -12.39
CA SER A 44 -1.23 5.03 -11.28
C SER A 44 -1.72 5.58 -9.94
N ASP A 45 -1.84 6.90 -9.80
CA ASP A 45 -2.27 7.60 -8.58
C ASP A 45 -3.59 7.06 -8.04
N ASP A 46 -4.61 6.93 -8.91
CA ASP A 46 -5.90 6.34 -8.55
C ASP A 46 -5.79 4.92 -7.95
N ILE A 47 -4.82 4.12 -8.41
CA ILE A 47 -4.60 2.76 -7.91
C ILE A 47 -3.98 2.83 -6.52
N TRP A 48 -3.00 3.72 -6.30
CA TRP A 48 -2.35 3.89 -5.01
C TRP A 48 -3.31 4.43 -3.96
N GLN A 49 -4.11 5.45 -4.31
CA GLN A 49 -5.13 6.00 -3.42
C GLN A 49 -6.16 4.96 -3.02
N LYS A 50 -6.61 4.11 -3.97
CA LYS A 50 -7.51 3.00 -3.64
C LYS A 50 -6.88 1.95 -2.74
N GLN A 51 -5.58 1.67 -2.91
CA GLN A 51 -4.86 0.75 -2.01
C GLN A 51 -4.75 1.33 -0.60
N GLU A 52 -4.47 2.62 -0.49
CA GLU A 52 -4.44 3.34 0.79
C GLU A 52 -5.83 3.33 1.45
N GLU A 53 -6.89 3.71 0.72
CA GLU A 53 -8.27 3.71 1.22
C GLU A 53 -8.72 2.32 1.69
N ASN A 54 -8.41 1.27 0.94
CA ASN A 54 -8.73 -0.11 1.35
C ASN A 54 -7.91 -0.56 2.57
N GLY A 55 -6.66 -0.11 2.70
CA GLY A 55 -5.84 -0.33 3.89
C GLY A 55 -6.46 0.33 5.12
N GLU A 56 -6.84 1.60 5.00
CA GLU A 56 -7.52 2.35 6.05
C GLU A 56 -8.87 1.70 6.43
N ALA A 57 -9.64 1.20 5.47
CA ALA A 57 -10.88 0.47 5.74
C ALA A 57 -10.63 -0.87 6.47
N SER A 58 -9.49 -1.51 6.23
CA SER A 58 -9.14 -2.79 6.88
C SER A 58 -8.87 -2.63 8.39
N ASP A 59 -8.43 -1.46 8.83
CA ASP A 59 -8.27 -1.14 10.26
C ASP A 59 -9.61 -1.05 11.02
N PHE A 60 -10.75 -1.10 10.33
CA PHE A 60 -12.07 -1.12 10.97
C PHE A 60 -12.61 -2.54 11.12
N VAL A 61 -11.80 -3.56 10.81
CA VAL A 61 -12.15 -4.97 10.94
C VAL A 61 -11.63 -5.52 12.26
N ILE A 62 -12.53 -5.86 13.17
CA ILE A 62 -12.23 -6.59 14.41
C ILE A 62 -12.18 -8.08 14.09
N VAL A 63 -10.99 -8.68 14.12
CA VAL A 63 -10.78 -10.08 13.72
C VAL A 63 -11.10 -11.06 14.85
N GLU A 64 -11.37 -12.33 14.50
CA GLU A 64 -11.75 -13.37 15.48
C GLU A 64 -10.70 -13.54 16.60
N SER A 65 -9.41 -13.39 16.28
CA SER A 65 -8.30 -13.53 17.23
C SER A 65 -8.20 -12.42 18.27
N GLU A 66 -8.94 -11.32 18.11
CA GLU A 66 -9.06 -10.25 19.11
C GLU A 66 -10.00 -10.62 20.26
N PHE A 67 -10.79 -11.68 20.09
CA PHE A 67 -11.65 -12.22 21.14
C PHE A 67 -10.93 -13.31 21.94
N VAL A 68 -11.29 -13.43 23.21
CA VAL A 68 -10.79 -14.50 24.08
C VAL A 68 -11.58 -15.78 23.79
N GLY A 69 -11.06 -16.63 22.91
CA GLY A 69 -11.69 -17.90 22.53
C GLY A 69 -13.11 -17.73 22.02
N SER A 70 -14.00 -18.68 22.33
CA SER A 70 -15.42 -18.66 21.97
C SER A 70 -16.27 -17.73 22.87
N THR A 71 -15.76 -16.56 23.22
CA THR A 71 -16.47 -15.56 24.02
C THR A 71 -16.61 -14.24 23.27
N ALA A 72 -17.44 -13.33 23.81
CA ALA A 72 -17.55 -11.95 23.34
C ALA A 72 -16.61 -10.98 24.08
N LYS A 73 -15.71 -11.49 24.93
CA LYS A 73 -14.73 -10.67 25.64
C LYS A 73 -13.54 -10.41 24.72
N LEU A 74 -13.16 -9.14 24.57
CA LEU A 74 -11.94 -8.74 23.88
C LEU A 74 -10.69 -9.06 24.72
N ASN A 75 -9.59 -9.36 24.03
CA ASN A 75 -8.27 -9.38 24.63
C ASN A 75 -7.69 -7.94 24.71
N ALA A 76 -6.51 -7.78 25.32
CA ALA A 76 -5.91 -6.45 25.49
C ALA A 76 -5.66 -5.72 24.16
N ALA A 77 -5.26 -6.44 23.10
CA ALA A 77 -5.06 -5.86 21.79
C ALA A 77 -6.38 -5.40 21.16
N GLY A 78 -7.45 -6.20 21.28
CA GLY A 78 -8.78 -5.82 20.81
C GLY A 78 -9.39 -4.65 21.56
N GLU A 79 -9.15 -4.56 22.87
CA GLU A 79 -9.54 -3.38 23.67
C GLU A 79 -8.80 -2.11 23.25
N ASP A 80 -7.54 -2.19 22.83
CA ASP A 80 -6.83 -1.03 22.31
C ASP A 80 -7.23 -0.70 20.88
N HIS A 81 -7.50 -1.72 20.06
CA HIS A 81 -7.98 -1.58 18.70
C HIS A 81 -9.34 -0.85 18.64
N ILE A 82 -10.31 -1.25 19.46
CA ILE A 82 -11.63 -0.60 19.49
C ILE A 82 -11.55 0.87 19.93
N LYS A 83 -10.58 1.24 20.78
CA LYS A 83 -10.34 2.65 21.15
C LYS A 83 -9.82 3.45 19.96
N GLN A 84 -8.92 2.87 19.16
CA GLN A 84 -8.42 3.51 17.93
C GLN A 84 -9.54 3.72 16.92
N ILE A 85 -10.39 2.70 16.73
CA ILE A 85 -11.60 2.79 15.92
C ILE A 85 -12.48 3.93 16.42
N ALA A 86 -12.81 3.97 17.72
CA ALA A 86 -13.69 4.98 18.29
C ALA A 86 -13.21 6.42 18.02
N VAL A 87 -11.90 6.68 18.11
CA VAL A 87 -11.32 8.00 17.80
C VAL A 87 -11.47 8.35 16.32
N ARG A 88 -11.31 7.37 15.41
CA ARG A 88 -11.35 7.59 13.95
C ARG A 88 -12.76 7.61 13.38
N MET A 89 -13.75 7.00 14.05
CA MET A 89 -15.13 6.94 13.57
C MET A 89 -15.76 8.32 13.36
N ALA A 90 -15.29 9.36 14.04
CA ALA A 90 -15.77 10.73 13.85
C ALA A 90 -15.36 11.37 12.51
N SER A 91 -14.25 10.92 11.91
CA SER A 91 -13.67 11.52 10.70
C SER A 91 -13.60 10.56 9.50
N THR A 92 -14.04 9.32 9.66
CA THR A 92 -13.98 8.28 8.62
C THR A 92 -15.35 7.68 8.37
N PRO A 93 -15.68 7.36 7.10
CA PRO A 93 -16.98 6.80 6.73
C PRO A 93 -17.05 5.27 6.83
N PHE A 94 -15.97 4.60 7.26
CA PHE A 94 -15.90 3.15 7.22
C PHE A 94 -16.84 2.49 8.24
N PRO A 95 -17.50 1.37 7.87
CA PRO A 95 -18.24 0.56 8.83
C PRO A 95 -17.26 -0.21 9.74
N VAL A 96 -17.67 -0.49 10.97
CA VAL A 96 -16.92 -1.38 11.85
C VAL A 96 -17.37 -2.80 11.57
N VAL A 97 -16.46 -3.64 11.08
CA VAL A 97 -16.77 -5.01 10.69
C VAL A 97 -16.27 -5.96 11.76
N ILE A 98 -17.12 -6.89 12.19
CA ILE A 98 -16.74 -7.98 13.10
C ILE A 98 -16.66 -9.25 12.28
N GLN A 99 -15.49 -9.87 12.29
CA GLN A 99 -15.29 -11.13 11.61
C GLN A 99 -16.15 -12.23 12.26
N PRO A 100 -16.91 -13.02 11.46
CA PRO A 100 -17.65 -14.16 11.96
C PRO A 100 -16.72 -15.17 12.62
N SER A 101 -17.24 -15.86 13.63
CA SER A 101 -16.55 -17.00 14.22
C SER A 101 -16.35 -18.11 13.18
N SER A 102 -15.19 -18.76 13.22
CA SER A 102 -14.84 -19.85 12.32
C SER A 102 -14.48 -21.15 13.05
N MET A 103 -14.20 -21.06 14.36
CA MET A 103 -13.72 -22.17 15.18
C MET A 103 -14.68 -22.52 16.34
N SER A 104 -15.99 -22.44 16.10
CA SER A 104 -17.01 -22.86 17.07
C SER A 104 -17.37 -24.34 16.91
N VAL A 105 -17.74 -24.96 18.04
CA VAL A 105 -18.25 -26.33 18.08
C VAL A 105 -19.76 -26.30 17.88
N ALA A 106 -20.26 -26.99 16.85
CA ALA A 106 -21.70 -27.14 16.64
C ALA A 106 -22.30 -28.20 17.58
N GLU A 107 -23.33 -27.85 18.34
CA GLU A 107 -24.04 -28.79 19.22
C GLU A 107 -24.74 -29.93 18.46
N SER A 108 -25.02 -29.74 17.17
CA SER A 108 -25.62 -30.75 16.30
C SER A 108 -24.59 -31.71 15.68
N SER A 109 -23.29 -31.39 15.68
CA SER A 109 -22.29 -32.23 15.01
C SER A 109 -21.92 -33.45 15.85
N GLU A 110 -21.72 -34.60 15.21
CA GLU A 110 -21.36 -35.87 15.87
C GLU A 110 -19.99 -35.78 16.55
N TYR A 111 -19.00 -35.26 15.82
CA TYR A 111 -17.60 -35.29 16.23
C TYR A 111 -17.13 -34.03 17.00
N LYS A 112 -18.00 -33.03 17.17
CA LYS A 112 -17.71 -31.81 17.96
C LYS A 112 -16.43 -31.08 17.56
N TYR A 113 -16.06 -31.10 16.28
CA TYR A 113 -14.91 -30.36 15.80
C TYR A 113 -15.17 -28.84 15.75
N PRO A 114 -14.19 -28.00 16.12
CA PRO A 114 -14.30 -26.54 16.09
C PRO A 114 -14.03 -26.02 14.67
N ILE A 115 -14.96 -26.27 13.75
CA ILE A 115 -14.84 -25.90 12.33
C ILE A 115 -16.09 -25.17 11.82
N HIS A 116 -16.96 -24.71 12.73
CA HIS A 116 -18.24 -24.12 12.41
C HIS A 116 -18.28 -22.66 12.87
N GLY A 117 -19.08 -21.84 12.17
CA GLY A 117 -19.47 -20.54 12.68
C GLY A 117 -20.58 -20.65 13.72
N ASN A 118 -20.77 -19.56 14.47
CA ASN A 118 -21.80 -19.43 15.50
C ASN A 118 -22.41 -18.02 15.44
N ASP A 119 -23.54 -17.91 14.74
CA ASP A 119 -24.26 -16.66 14.53
C ASP A 119 -24.70 -16.01 15.84
N ASP A 120 -25.09 -16.79 16.85
CA ASP A 120 -25.51 -16.27 18.15
C ASP A 120 -24.33 -15.61 18.88
N LEU A 121 -23.16 -16.25 18.84
CA LEU A 121 -21.92 -15.69 19.38
C LEU A 121 -21.52 -14.42 18.63
N ASP A 122 -21.65 -14.40 17.32
CA ASP A 122 -21.24 -13.27 16.48
C ASP A 122 -22.16 -12.06 16.69
N MET A 123 -23.48 -12.28 16.83
CA MET A 123 -24.41 -11.24 17.24
C MET A 123 -24.17 -10.77 18.67
N HIS A 124 -23.78 -11.67 19.58
CA HIS A 124 -23.40 -11.29 20.93
C HIS A 124 -22.14 -10.40 20.94
N ARG A 125 -21.11 -10.76 20.16
CA ARG A 125 -19.92 -9.93 19.94
C ARG A 125 -20.29 -8.56 19.40
N ARG A 126 -21.13 -8.50 18.37
CA ARG A 126 -21.66 -7.24 17.83
C ARG A 126 -22.26 -6.35 18.93
N ASN A 127 -23.14 -6.91 19.74
CA ASN A 127 -23.80 -6.15 20.80
C ASN A 127 -22.83 -5.64 21.87
N VAL A 128 -21.77 -6.39 22.19
CA VAL A 128 -20.72 -5.95 23.11
C VAL A 128 -19.91 -4.79 22.51
N ILE A 129 -19.48 -4.92 21.25
CA ILE A 129 -18.74 -3.87 20.54
C ILE A 129 -19.56 -2.57 20.44
N VAL A 130 -20.84 -2.66 20.06
CA VAL A 130 -21.75 -1.50 20.00
C VAL A 130 -21.80 -0.80 21.36
N LYS A 131 -21.99 -1.54 22.46
CA LYS A 131 -22.02 -0.96 23.80
C LYS A 131 -20.71 -0.30 24.21
N MET A 132 -19.57 -0.90 23.84
CA MET A 132 -18.26 -0.31 24.11
C MET A 132 -18.06 1.00 23.34
N LEU A 133 -18.43 1.04 22.06
CA LEU A 133 -18.36 2.24 21.23
C LEU A 133 -19.29 3.35 21.74
N GLN A 134 -20.52 3.00 22.13
CA GLN A 134 -21.47 3.94 22.75
C GLN A 134 -20.92 4.49 24.09
N ALA A 135 -20.26 3.65 24.90
CA ALA A 135 -19.59 4.10 26.12
C ALA A 135 -18.43 5.07 25.85
N MET A 136 -17.85 5.04 24.63
CA MET A 136 -16.86 6.00 24.13
C MET A 136 -17.49 7.17 23.34
N ASN A 137 -18.80 7.39 23.52
CA ASN A 137 -19.57 8.48 22.92
C ASN A 137 -19.80 8.38 21.40
N VAL A 138 -19.68 7.18 20.81
CA VAL A 138 -20.06 6.91 19.42
C VAL A 138 -21.53 6.49 19.38
N GLN A 139 -22.44 7.45 19.17
CA GLN A 139 -23.89 7.23 19.30
C GLN A 139 -24.49 6.43 18.12
N ASP A 140 -23.91 6.59 16.93
CA ASP A 140 -24.28 5.90 15.68
C ASP A 140 -23.67 4.49 15.56
N ALA A 141 -23.05 3.97 16.62
CA ALA A 141 -22.36 2.68 16.58
C ALA A 141 -23.28 1.51 16.17
N ASP A 142 -24.54 1.51 16.60
CA ASP A 142 -25.47 0.42 16.26
C ASP A 142 -25.80 0.39 14.76
N GLU A 143 -25.71 1.51 14.05
CA GLU A 143 -25.97 1.56 12.61
C GLU A 143 -24.71 1.21 11.79
N ARG A 144 -23.52 1.37 12.38
CA ARG A 144 -22.23 1.22 11.68
C ARG A 144 -21.52 -0.10 11.95
N VAL A 145 -21.85 -0.79 13.03
CA VAL A 145 -21.22 -2.07 13.38
C VAL A 145 -21.98 -3.21 12.70
N VAL A 146 -21.28 -4.02 11.92
CA VAL A 146 -21.85 -5.15 11.16
C VAL A 146 -21.01 -6.41 11.34
N VAL A 147 -21.64 -7.57 11.21
CA VAL A 147 -20.95 -8.87 11.16
C VAL A 147 -20.79 -9.25 9.69
N ALA A 148 -19.55 -9.37 9.22
CA ALA A 148 -19.24 -9.73 7.84
C ALA A 148 -17.80 -10.26 7.70
N PRO A 149 -17.49 -11.04 6.67
CA PRO A 149 -16.11 -11.41 6.37
C PRO A 149 -15.19 -10.19 6.30
N ALA A 150 -13.94 -10.34 6.74
CA ALA A 150 -12.93 -9.30 6.64
C ALA A 150 -12.73 -8.87 5.17
N PHE A 151 -12.50 -7.58 4.91
CA PHE A 151 -12.21 -7.06 3.57
C PHE A 151 -10.93 -7.66 2.98
N THR A 152 -9.97 -7.93 3.86
CA THR A 152 -8.70 -8.57 3.58
C THR A 152 -8.61 -9.84 4.42
N PRO A 153 -9.33 -10.92 4.03
CA PRO A 153 -9.25 -12.16 4.79
C PRO A 153 -7.80 -12.65 4.79
N GLY A 154 -7.38 -13.22 5.92
CA GLY A 154 -6.09 -13.90 6.00
C GLY A 154 -6.01 -15.06 5.01
N PHE A 155 -4.85 -15.68 4.89
CA PHE A 155 -4.71 -16.86 4.04
C PHE A 155 -5.65 -17.99 4.50
N GLU A 156 -6.38 -18.57 3.56
CA GLU A 156 -7.25 -19.73 3.79
C GLU A 156 -6.66 -20.99 3.12
N GLY A 157 -6.97 -22.17 3.68
CA GLY A 157 -6.68 -23.48 3.07
C GLY A 157 -5.22 -23.69 2.63
N PHE A 158 -5.01 -23.91 1.32
CA PHE A 158 -3.69 -24.21 0.76
C PHE A 158 -2.70 -23.03 0.88
N GLU A 159 -3.21 -21.79 0.87
CA GLU A 159 -2.37 -20.61 1.02
C GLU A 159 -1.81 -20.51 2.44
N ALA A 160 -2.64 -20.81 3.44
CA ALA A 160 -2.24 -20.89 4.83
C ALA A 160 -1.21 -22.01 5.06
N TYR A 161 -1.43 -23.20 4.46
CA TYR A 161 -0.50 -24.32 4.51
C TYR A 161 0.86 -23.96 3.88
N ARG A 162 0.85 -23.29 2.71
CA ARG A 162 2.07 -22.83 2.05
C ARG A 162 2.79 -21.77 2.86
N ALA A 163 2.08 -20.81 3.46
CA ALA A 163 2.65 -19.81 4.35
C ALA A 163 3.28 -20.44 5.60
N TYR A 164 2.58 -21.38 6.24
CA TYR A 164 3.08 -22.16 7.38
C TYR A 164 4.36 -22.94 7.04
N ILE A 165 4.37 -23.68 5.92
CA ILE A 165 5.55 -24.41 5.47
C ILE A 165 6.71 -23.48 5.14
N ASN A 166 6.44 -22.35 4.49
CA ASN A 166 7.48 -21.39 4.16
C ASN A 166 8.08 -20.74 5.43
N GLY A 167 7.26 -20.49 6.45
CA GLY A 167 7.73 -20.04 7.77
C GLY A 167 8.66 -21.04 8.46
N PHE A 168 8.35 -22.34 8.39
CA PHE A 168 9.20 -23.40 8.94
C PHE A 168 10.47 -23.67 8.10
N ARG A 169 10.38 -23.64 6.77
CA ARG A 169 11.54 -23.84 5.88
C ARG A 169 12.59 -22.74 6.00
N ASN A 170 12.18 -21.50 6.24
CA ASN A 170 13.11 -20.39 6.44
C ASN A 170 13.82 -20.41 7.80
N ASN A 171 13.34 -21.19 8.78
CA ASN A 171 13.95 -21.29 10.10
C ASN A 171 15.02 -22.40 10.19
N TYR A 172 14.94 -23.42 9.34
CA TYR A 172 15.91 -24.53 9.33
C TYR A 172 17.25 -24.22 8.63
N ASN A 173 17.31 -23.17 7.80
CA ASN A 173 18.55 -22.68 7.21
C ASN A 173 18.80 -21.28 7.76
N GLY A 174 19.55 -21.18 8.86
CA GLY A 174 19.83 -19.95 9.62
C GLY A 174 20.42 -18.78 8.83
N ARG A 175 19.59 -18.16 7.97
CA ARG A 175 19.88 -16.93 7.25
C ARG A 175 18.55 -16.20 7.10
N GLY A 176 18.38 -15.15 7.90
CA GLY A 176 17.20 -14.27 7.88
C GLY A 176 16.78 -13.97 6.44
N GLY A 177 15.63 -14.53 6.06
CA GLY A 177 15.08 -14.47 4.72
C GLY A 177 13.73 -13.80 4.78
N SER A 178 13.71 -12.54 4.36
CA SER A 178 12.55 -11.73 4.02
C SER A 178 11.42 -12.59 3.43
N GLY A 179 10.27 -12.58 4.11
CA GLY A 179 9.12 -13.40 3.75
C GLY A 179 7.84 -12.80 4.32
N GLY A 180 7.46 -11.64 3.80
CA GLY A 180 6.20 -10.96 4.05
C GLY A 180 5.93 -9.97 2.92
N PHE A 181 4.69 -9.91 2.45
CA PHE A 181 4.21 -9.06 1.36
C PHE A 181 4.75 -7.61 1.42
N GLY A 182 5.21 -7.07 0.28
CA GLY A 182 5.29 -5.62 0.05
C GLY A 182 6.29 -4.83 0.91
N GLY A 183 7.59 -5.01 0.67
CA GLY A 183 8.63 -4.11 1.20
C GLY A 183 9.18 -3.20 0.11
N PHE A 184 8.53 -2.07 -0.16
CA PHE A 184 9.24 -0.91 -0.70
C PHE A 184 10.26 -0.47 0.36
N GLY A 185 11.56 -0.73 0.13
CA GLY A 185 12.62 -0.14 0.97
C GLY A 185 13.80 -1.01 1.39
N SER A 186 13.97 -2.24 0.88
CA SER A 186 15.23 -2.98 1.12
C SER A 186 16.29 -2.58 0.09
N GLY A 187 16.81 -1.37 0.25
CA GLY A 187 17.77 -0.76 -0.67
C GLY A 187 18.56 0.39 -0.08
N PHE A 188 18.95 0.32 1.20
CA PHE A 188 20.07 1.13 1.71
C PHE A 188 20.57 0.56 3.05
N GLY A 189 21.79 0.03 3.08
CA GLY A 189 22.43 -0.41 4.32
C GLY A 189 23.24 -1.67 4.15
N GLY A 190 24.47 -1.54 3.62
CA GLY A 190 25.39 -2.66 3.55
C GLY A 190 26.64 -2.38 2.74
N GLY A 191 27.44 -1.39 3.14
CA GLY A 191 28.75 -1.13 2.54
C GLY A 191 29.67 -0.34 3.46
N GLY A 192 30.72 -0.99 3.97
CA GLY A 192 31.84 -0.41 4.72
C GLY A 192 31.53 -0.18 6.21
N GLY A 193 32.16 -0.81 7.20
CA GLY A 193 33.52 -1.31 7.22
C GLY A 193 34.50 -0.16 7.17
N ILE A 194 34.76 0.49 8.31
CA ILE A 194 36.02 1.10 8.77
C ILE A 194 35.79 1.56 10.22
N GLY A 195 36.44 0.89 11.17
CA GLY A 195 36.69 1.41 12.51
C GLY A 195 38.04 2.12 12.51
N PHE A 196 38.08 3.36 12.98
CA PHE A 196 39.29 4.02 13.45
C PHE A 196 38.95 4.94 14.63
N PHE A 197 39.82 4.84 15.64
CA PHE A 197 39.92 5.57 16.92
C PHE A 197 38.97 5.12 18.04
#